data_AF-Q8CZ11-F1
#
_entry.id   AF-Q8CZ11-F1
#
_cell.length_a   1.000
_cell.length_b   1.000
_cell.length_c   1.000
_cell.angle_alpha   90.00
_cell.angle_beta   90.00
_cell.angle_gamma   90.00
#
_symmetry.space_group_name_H-M   'P 1'
#
loop_
_entity.id
_entity.type
_entity.pdbx_description
1 polymer ?
#
loop_
_entity_poly.entity_id
_entity_poly.type
_entity_poly.pdbx_seq_one_letter_code
_entity_poly.pdbx_strand_id
1 'polypeptide(L)'
;MVYLVLGILLLLLYVFATPESIKGTVNIVAMVCILVALLILLVLSFLKIFQLPTEIFLAIAMLILAYFSVRDITLMPVKKSKRR
;
A
#
# COMPACT_ATOMS: atom_id res chain seq x y z
N MET A 1 22.62 -21.34 9.72
CA MET A 1 21.98 -22.67 9.88
C MET A 1 21.42 -22.84 11.29
N VAL A 2 22.24 -22.75 12.35
CA VAL A 2 21.81 -22.92 13.75
C VAL A 2 20.61 -22.05 14.13
N TYR A 3 20.64 -20.75 13.84
CA TYR A 3 19.52 -19.83 14.13
C TYR A 3 18.21 -20.21 13.42
N LEU A 4 18.30 -20.77 12.21
CA LEU A 4 17.14 -21.18 11.42
C LEU A 4 16.48 -22.40 12.09
N VAL A 5 17.28 -23.39 12.49
CA VAL A 5 16.80 -24.57 13.23
C VAL A 5 16.16 -24.17 14.56
N LEU A 6 16.80 -23.26 15.32
CA LEU A 6 16.27 -22.78 16.59
C LEU A 6 14.93 -22.05 16.41
N GLY A 7 14.81 -21.22 15.38
CA GLY A 7 13.56 -20.53 15.05
C GLY A 7 12.43 -21.50 14.71
N ILE A 8 12.71 -22.53 13.92
CA ILE A 8 11.73 -23.59 13.61
C ILE A 8 11.33 -24.34 14.89
N LEU A 9 12.29 -24.71 15.73
CA LEU A 9 12.01 -25.42 16.98
C LEU A 9 11.11 -24.59 17.92
N LEU A 10 11.37 -23.29 18.07
CA LEU A 10 10.52 -22.39 18.85
C LEU A 10 9.12 -22.26 18.26
N LEU A 11 9.00 -22.24 16.93
CA LEU A 11 7.72 -22.16 16.23
C LEU A 11 6.90 -23.44 16.42
N LEU A 12 7.53 -24.61 16.33
CA LEU A 12 6.89 -25.91 16.62
C LEU A 12 6.44 -25.99 18.08
N LEU A 13 7.29 -25.56 19.02
CA LEU A 13 6.94 -25.51 20.44
C LEU A 13 5.73 -24.60 20.69
N TYR A 14 5.67 -23.45 20.01
CA TYR A 14 4.53 -22.55 20.11
C TYR A 14 3.24 -23.19 19.57
N VAL A 15 3.29 -23.80 18.37
CA VAL A 15 2.11 -24.40 17.73
C VAL A 15 1.57 -25.61 18.51
N PHE A 16 2.45 -26.52 18.95
CA PHE A 16 2.05 -27.80 19.54
C PHE A 16 1.96 -27.79 21.07
N ALA A 17 2.81 -27.04 21.78
CA ALA A 17 2.96 -27.17 23.24
C ALA A 17 2.36 -26.01 24.05
N THR A 18 1.94 -24.91 23.41
CA THR A 18 1.40 -23.74 24.14
C THR A 18 -0.10 -23.93 24.47
N PRO A 19 -0.54 -23.70 25.72
CA PRO A 19 -1.96 -23.81 26.09
C PRO A 19 -2.82 -22.74 25.41
N GLU A 20 -4.09 -23.05 25.16
CA GLU A 20 -5.02 -22.20 24.40
C GLU A 20 -5.20 -20.80 25.02
N SER A 21 -5.11 -20.68 26.35
CA SER A 21 -5.17 -19.39 27.05
C SER A 21 -4.04 -18.43 26.66
N ILE A 22 -2.83 -18.93 26.41
CA ILE A 22 -1.68 -18.13 25.98
C ILE A 22 -1.74 -17.86 24.47
N LYS A 23 -2.31 -18.79 23.69
CA LYS A 23 -2.50 -18.60 22.24
C LYS A 23 -3.28 -17.32 21.95
N GLY A 24 -4.32 -17.01 22.75
CA GLY A 24 -5.09 -15.77 22.64
C GLY A 24 -4.23 -14.51 22.81
N THR A 25 -3.43 -14.43 23.88
CA THR A 25 -2.53 -13.30 24.13
C THR A 25 -1.48 -13.15 23.02
N VAL A 26 -0.82 -14.23 22.63
CA VAL A 26 0.22 -14.18 21.59
C VAL A 26 -0.38 -13.83 20.23
N ASN A 27 -1.60 -14.26 19.90
CA ASN A 27 -2.29 -13.86 18.67
C ASN A 27 -2.59 -12.36 18.64
N ILE A 28 -3.04 -11.77 19.76
CA ILE A 28 -3.26 -10.32 19.85
C ILE A 28 -1.93 -9.57 19.68
N VAL A 29 -0.87 -10.01 20.37
CA VAL A 29 0.46 -9.40 20.23
C VAL A 29 0.96 -9.52 18.77
N ALA A 30 0.82 -10.69 18.15
CA ALA A 30 1.20 -10.90 16.75
C ALA A 30 0.40 -10.01 15.79
N MET A 31 -0.91 -9.91 15.98
CA MET A 31 -1.78 -8.99 15.21
C MET A 31 -1.31 -7.55 15.34
N VAL A 32 -0.99 -7.08 16.55
CA VAL A 32 -0.48 -5.72 16.78
C VAL A 32 0.89 -5.55 16.11
N CYS A 33 1.80 -6.51 16.23
CA CYS A 33 3.10 -6.46 15.54
C CYS A 33 2.96 -6.39 14.02
N ILE A 34 2.06 -7.19 13.43
CA ILE A 34 1.77 -7.18 12.00
C ILE A 34 1.16 -5.84 11.59
N LEU A 35 0.21 -5.32 12.37
CA LEU A 35 -0.44 -4.04 12.10
C LEU A 35 0.59 -2.90 12.12
N VAL A 36 1.48 -2.86 13.12
CA VAL A 36 2.55 -1.86 13.20
C VAL A 36 3.52 -2.01 12.03
N ALA A 37 3.92 -3.23 11.68
CA ALA A 37 4.79 -3.47 10.52
C ALA A 37 4.15 -3.00 9.21
N LEU A 38 2.85 -3.27 9.00
CA LEU A 38 2.09 -2.78 7.86
C LEU A 38 2.01 -1.25 7.84
N LEU A 39 1.79 -0.62 8.99
CA LEU A 39 1.75 0.84 9.11
C LEU A 39 3.11 1.48 8.76
N ILE A 40 4.21 0.90 9.24
CA ILE A 40 5.56 1.36 8.89
C ILE A 40 5.80 1.18 7.39
N LEU A 41 5.47 0.02 6.80
CA LEU A 41 5.61 -0.22 5.37
C LEU A 41 4.76 0.75 4.53
N LEU A 42 3.55 1.07 4.97
CA LEU A 42 2.68 2.06 4.33
C LEU A 42 3.33 3.45 4.34
N VAL A 43 3.83 3.90 5.48
CA VAL A 43 4.52 5.19 5.61
C VAL A 43 5.78 5.23 4.76
N LEU A 44 6.60 4.18 4.81
CA LEU A 44 7.80 4.08 3.98
C LEU A 44 7.47 4.09 2.49
N SER A 45 6.44 3.36 2.07
CA SER A 45 5.98 3.35 0.67
C SER A 45 5.52 4.73 0.23
N PHE A 46 4.77 5.44 1.08
CA PHE A 46 4.38 6.81 0.82
C PHE A 46 5.59 7.74 0.73
N LEU A 47 6.55 7.67 1.66
CA LEU A 47 7.75 8.50 1.59
C LEU A 47 8.63 8.18 0.36
N LYS A 48 8.63 6.92 -0.10
CA LYS A 48 9.29 6.54 -1.35
C LYS A 48 8.71 7.25 -2.56
N ILE A 49 7.42 7.66 -2.56
CA ILE A 49 6.85 8.42 -3.69
C ILE A 49 7.59 9.75 -3.93
N PHE A 50 8.03 10.41 -2.85
CA PHE A 50 8.73 11.69 -2.93
C PHE A 50 10.21 11.54 -3.28
N GLN A 51 10.76 10.32 -3.14
CA GLN A 51 12.12 10.02 -3.58
C GLN A 51 12.20 9.69 -5.07
N LEU A 52 11.06 9.52 -5.77
CA LEU A 52 11.10 9.32 -7.22
C LEU A 52 11.69 10.54 -7.92
N PRO A 53 12.37 10.32 -9.06
CA PRO A 53 12.93 11.41 -9.83
C PRO A 53 11.83 12.37 -10.30
N THR A 54 12.18 13.65 -10.36
CA THR A 54 11.26 14.74 -10.76
C THR A 54 10.65 14.51 -12.14
N GLU A 55 11.33 13.77 -13.02
CA GLU A 55 10.85 13.38 -14.35
C GLU A 55 9.54 12.56 -14.27
N ILE A 56 9.46 11.62 -13.32
CA ILE A 56 8.25 10.80 -13.13
C ILE A 56 7.13 11.65 -12.55
N PHE A 57 7.46 12.54 -11.62
CA PHE A 57 6.50 13.48 -11.06
C PHE A 57 5.92 14.40 -12.14
N LEU A 58 6.78 14.92 -13.02
CA LEU A 58 6.38 15.74 -14.16
C LEU A 58 5.54 14.94 -15.16
N ALA A 59 5.90 13.69 -15.45
CA ALA A 59 5.12 12.81 -16.32
C ALA A 59 3.71 12.56 -15.77
N ILE A 60 3.57 12.31 -14.45
CA ILE A 60 2.28 12.18 -13.78
C ILE A 60 1.47 13.47 -13.90
N ALA A 61 2.09 14.63 -13.67
CA ALA A 61 1.44 15.93 -13.80
C ALA A 61 0.95 16.18 -15.24
N MET A 62 1.77 15.90 -16.24
CA MET A 62 1.40 16.00 -17.65
C MET A 62 0.26 15.04 -18.01
N LEU A 63 0.25 13.83 -17.46
CA LEU A 63 -0.83 12.86 -17.65
C LEU A 63 -2.15 13.37 -17.06
N ILE A 64 -2.12 13.97 -15.87
CA ILE A 64 -3.28 14.59 -15.22
C ILE A 64 -3.81 15.75 -16.05
N LEU A 65 -2.93 16.62 -16.54
CA LEU A 65 -3.29 17.75 -17.41
C LEU A 65 -3.89 17.28 -18.74
N ALA A 66 -3.31 16.25 -19.36
CA ALA A 66 -3.83 15.67 -20.59
C ALA A 66 -5.24 15.08 -20.37
N TYR A 67 -5.44 14.33 -19.29
CA TYR A 67 -6.76 13.81 -18.92
C TYR A 67 -7.78 14.94 -18.70
N PHE A 68 -7.38 15.98 -17.96
CA PHE A 68 -8.23 17.14 -17.71
C PHE A 68 -8.58 17.89 -19.00
N SER A 69 -7.63 18.09 -19.91
CA SER A 69 -7.83 18.73 -21.20
C SER A 69 -8.81 17.96 -22.08
N VAL A 70 -8.70 16.63 -22.15
CA VAL A 70 -9.65 15.79 -22.88
C VAL A 70 -11.04 15.89 -22.27
N ARG A 71 -11.14 15.83 -20.93
CA ARG A 71 -12.41 16.00 -20.22
C ARG A 71 -13.05 17.37 -20.52
N ASP A 72 -12.27 18.44 -20.54
CA ASP A 72 -12.79 19.79 -20.81
C ASP A 72 -13.35 19.91 -22.24
N ILE A 73 -12.66 19.34 -23.23
CA ILE A 73 -13.16 19.28 -24.63
C ILE A 73 -14.47 18.51 -24.71
N THR A 74 -14.61 17.39 -23.98
CA THR A 74 -15.87 16.61 -23.99
C THR A 74 -17.06 17.34 -23.38
N LEU A 75 -16.81 18.36 -22.54
CA LEU A 75 -17.84 19.19 -21.93
C LEU A 75 -18.20 20.41 -22.79
N MET A 76 -17.46 20.68 -23.88
CA MET A 76 -17.79 21.81 -24.76
C MET A 76 -19.13 21.58 -25.45
N PRO A 77 -20.12 22.48 -25.26
CA PRO A 77 -21.40 22.38 -25.93
C PRO A 77 -21.18 22.57 -27.44
N VAL A 78 -21.52 21.54 -28.22
CA VAL A 78 -21.61 21.67 -29.67
C VAL A 78 -22.73 22.65 -29.96
N LYS A 79 -22.38 23.91 -30.25
CA LYS A 79 -23.33 24.91 -30.72
C LYS A 79 -23.97 24.35 -32.00
N LYS A 80 -25.21 23.87 -31.91
CA LYS A 80 -26.02 23.56 -33.09
C LYS A 80 -26.17 24.87 -33.84
N SER A 81 -25.30 25.08 -34.83
CA SER A 81 -25.43 26.16 -35.79
C SER A 81 -26.79 25.97 -36.46
N LYS A 82 -27.77 26.74 -36.00
CA LYS A 82 -29.12 26.77 -36.53
C LYS A 82 -28.98 27.40 -37.91
N ARG A 83 -28.78 26.54 -38.91
CA ARG A 83 -28.79 26.88 -40.33
C ARG A 83 -30.13 27.56 -40.60
N ARG A 84 -30.11 28.88 -40.66
CA ARG A 84 -31.19 29.71 -41.17
C ARG A 84 -30.95 29.88 -42.66
#